data_AF-A0A177B3G7-F1
#
_entry.id   AF-A0A177B3G7-F1
#
_cell.length_a   1.000
_cell.length_b   1.000
_cell.length_c   1.000
_cell.angle_alpha   90.00
_cell.angle_beta   90.00
_cell.angle_gamma   90.00
#
_symmetry.space_group_name_H-M   'P 1'
#
loop_
_entity.id
_entity.type
_entity.pdbx_description
1 polymer ?
#
loop_
_entity_poly.entity_id
_entity_poly.type
_entity_poly.pdbx_seq_one_letter_code
_entity_poly.pdbx_strand_id
1 'polypeptide(L)'
;MIIKARKDIIRNKIRAIGKMARSFQLLREENETILRLKGLTPSGSLPIGILSQGKAGLQSAMIGIGNNDVNSFAEAKNLDKINEHIPPKRVNPPTKSDSKKINKT
;
A
#
# COMPACT_ATOMS: atom_id res chain seq x y z
N MET A 1 8.02 50.61 21.90
CA MET A 1 8.23 50.18 20.49
C MET A 1 8.86 48.78 20.36
N ILE A 2 9.99 48.50 21.00
CA ILE A 2 10.79 47.26 20.82
C ILE A 2 10.03 45.96 21.18
N ILE A 3 9.21 45.96 22.22
CA ILE A 3 8.45 44.77 22.66
C ILE A 3 7.40 44.34 21.60
N LYS A 4 6.81 45.29 20.86
CA LYS A 4 5.82 45.00 19.81
C LYS A 4 6.47 44.28 18.63
N ALA A 5 7.62 44.79 18.16
CA ALA A 5 8.37 44.19 17.06
C ALA A 5 8.83 42.76 17.38
N ARG A 6 9.33 42.50 18.60
CA ARG A 6 9.73 41.14 19.02
C ARG A 6 8.54 40.17 19.06
N LYS A 7 7.36 40.64 19.50
CA LYS A 7 6.11 39.85 19.47
C LYS A 7 5.65 39.53 18.04
N ASP A 8 5.83 40.45 17.09
CA ASP A 8 5.54 40.21 15.67
C ASP A 8 6.47 39.15 15.07
N ILE A 9 7.77 39.23 15.37
CA ILE A 9 8.75 38.23 14.91
C ILE A 9 8.39 36.83 15.42
N ILE A 10 8.05 36.68 16.70
CA ILE A 10 7.67 35.38 17.27
C ILE A 10 6.39 34.85 16.61
N ARG A 11 5.36 35.69 16.44
CA ARG A 11 4.13 35.30 15.73
C ARG A 11 4.39 34.87 14.30
N ASN A 12 5.27 35.57 13.59
CA ASN A 12 5.62 35.23 12.21
C ASN A 12 6.39 33.90 12.14
N LYS A 13 7.28 33.63 13.10
CA LYS A 13 7.95 32.32 13.20
C LYS A 13 6.96 31.18 13.44
N ILE A 14 6.02 31.35 14.37
CA ILE A 14 4.98 30.35 14.65
C ILE A 14 4.13 30.10 13.40
N ARG A 15 3.69 31.16 12.72
CA ARG A 15 2.91 31.05 11.48
C ARG A 15 3.70 30.36 10.37
N ALA A 16 4.98 30.66 10.23
CA ALA A 16 5.85 30.01 9.25
C ALA A 16 5.98 28.52 9.54
N ILE A 17 6.23 28.13 10.80
CA ILE A 17 6.28 26.72 11.22
C ILE A 17 4.94 26.03 10.96
N GLY A 18 3.81 26.66 11.28
CA GLY A 18 2.48 26.08 11.01
C GLY A 18 2.21 25.85 9.53
N LYS A 19 2.63 26.78 8.65
CA LYS A 19 2.56 26.59 7.20
C LYS A 19 3.45 25.43 6.74
N MET A 20 4.68 25.35 7.25
CA MET A 20 5.62 24.26 6.93
C MET A 20 5.08 22.92 7.40
N ALA A 21 4.55 22.84 8.62
CA ALA A 21 3.96 21.63 9.18
C ALA A 21 2.82 21.09 8.30
N ARG A 22 1.92 21.98 7.84
CA ARG A 22 0.85 21.61 6.92
C ARG A 22 1.38 21.09 5.57
N SER A 23 2.39 21.76 5.00
CA SER A 23 3.00 21.29 3.75
C SER A 23 3.68 19.93 3.91
N PHE A 24 4.39 19.71 5.03
CA PHE A 24 5.02 18.42 5.35
C PHE A 24 3.99 17.29 5.51
N GLN A 25 2.90 17.57 6.23
CA GLN A 25 1.80 16.61 6.39
C GLN A 25 1.20 16.23 5.03
N LEU A 26 0.87 17.21 4.19
CA LEU A 26 0.32 16.94 2.86
C LEU A 26 1.30 16.13 2.00
N LEU A 27 2.57 16.53 1.95
CA LEU A 27 3.59 15.80 1.20
C LEU A 27 3.71 14.35 1.67
N ARG A 28 3.60 14.10 2.98
CA ARG A 28 3.64 12.74 3.53
C ARG A 28 2.39 11.95 3.10
N GLU A 29 1.20 12.49 3.32
CA GLU A 29 -0.08 11.84 3.00
C GLU A 29 -0.20 11.51 1.50
N GLU A 30 0.13 12.46 0.63
CA GLU A 30 0.08 12.27 -0.83
C GLU A 30 1.16 11.27 -1.31
N ASN A 31 2.37 11.29 -0.71
CA ASN A 31 3.40 10.29 -1.04
C ASN A 31 3.00 8.88 -0.62
N GLU A 32 2.42 8.70 0.57
CA GLU A 32 1.91 7.40 1.02
C GLU A 32 0.82 6.88 0.08
N THR A 33 -0.09 7.77 -0.32
CA THR A 33 -1.16 7.45 -1.29
C THR A 33 -0.58 6.99 -2.63
N ILE A 34 0.41 7.70 -3.16
CA ILE A 34 1.10 7.33 -4.39
C ILE A 34 1.85 6.01 -4.24
N LEU A 35 2.54 5.79 -3.12
CA LEU A 35 3.29 4.56 -2.87
C LEU A 35 2.38 3.34 -2.83
N ARG A 36 1.24 3.45 -2.13
CA ARG A 36 0.20 2.40 -2.12
C ARG A 36 -0.31 2.12 -3.52
N LEU A 37 -0.69 3.17 -4.26
CA LEU A 37 -1.23 3.03 -5.61
C LEU A 37 -0.21 2.38 -6.57
N LYS A 38 1.07 2.71 -6.46
CA LYS A 38 2.15 2.04 -7.21
C LYS A 38 2.27 0.56 -6.85
N GLY A 39 2.18 0.21 -5.57
CA GLY A 39 2.24 -1.17 -5.10
C GLY A 39 1.05 -2.02 -5.55
N LEU A 40 -0.12 -1.40 -5.73
CA LEU A 40 -1.32 -2.06 -6.22
C LEU A 40 -1.40 -2.15 -7.75
N THR A 41 -0.61 -1.33 -8.47
CA THR A 41 -0.61 -1.35 -9.93
C THR A 41 0.35 -2.44 -10.44
N PRO A 42 -0.05 -3.33 -11.36
CA PRO A 42 0.79 -4.43 -11.85
C PRO A 42 2.13 -4.00 -12.46
N SER A 43 2.22 -2.75 -12.94
CA SER A 43 3.43 -2.17 -13.53
C SER A 43 4.40 -1.57 -12.49
N GLY A 44 3.99 -1.42 -11.22
CA GLY A 44 4.74 -0.68 -10.21
C GLY A 44 4.78 0.84 -10.45
N SER A 45 4.06 1.33 -11.46
CA SER A 45 3.99 2.74 -11.84
C SER A 45 2.56 3.26 -11.73
N LEU A 46 2.41 4.57 -11.55
CA LEU A 46 1.08 5.18 -11.57
C LEU A 46 0.47 5.10 -12.96
N PRO A 47 -0.85 4.87 -13.08
CA PRO A 47 -1.55 5.03 -14.35
C PRO A 47 -1.29 6.40 -14.97
N ILE A 48 -1.09 6.43 -16.28
CA ILE A 48 -0.79 7.66 -17.02
C ILE A 48 -1.93 8.65 -16.82
N GLY A 49 -1.60 9.90 -16.52
CA GLY A 49 -2.58 10.98 -16.34
C GLY A 49 -3.28 11.01 -14.98
N ILE A 50 -2.95 10.11 -14.04
CA ILE A 50 -3.58 10.13 -12.71
C ILE A 50 -3.16 11.37 -11.89
N LEU A 51 -1.89 11.77 -12.00
CA LEU A 51 -1.38 12.95 -11.29
C LEU A 51 -1.96 14.26 -11.81
N SER A 52 -2.29 14.34 -13.10
CA SER A 52 -2.93 15.54 -13.66
C SER A 52 -4.35 15.73 -13.15
N GLN A 53 -5.02 14.68 -12.66
CA GLN A 53 -6.32 14.78 -12.00
C GLN A 53 -6.21 15.17 -10.52
N GLY A 54 -4.99 15.30 -9.98
CA GLY A 54 -4.74 15.64 -8.60
C GLY A 54 -5.31 14.62 -7.60
N LYS A 55 -5.70 15.09 -6.42
CA LYS A 55 -6.13 14.25 -5.30
C LYS A 55 -7.34 13.38 -5.62
N ALA A 56 -8.32 13.91 -6.37
CA ALA A 56 -9.52 13.16 -6.74
C ALA A 56 -9.18 11.96 -7.64
N GLY A 57 -8.23 12.13 -8.56
CA GLY A 57 -7.73 11.04 -9.38
C GLY A 57 -7.06 9.93 -8.56
N LEU A 58 -6.19 10.30 -7.61
CA LEU A 58 -5.52 9.35 -6.73
C LEU A 58 -6.52 8.55 -5.87
N GLN A 59 -7.54 9.21 -5.32
CA GLN A 59 -8.59 8.54 -4.54
C GLN A 59 -9.43 7.60 -5.41
N SER A 60 -9.79 8.03 -6.61
CA SER A 60 -10.59 7.23 -7.54
C SER A 60 -9.84 5.99 -8.00
N ALA A 61 -8.53 6.13 -8.29
CA ALA A 61 -7.67 5.00 -8.63
C ALA A 61 -7.47 4.04 -7.46
N MET A 62 -7.42 4.53 -6.22
CA MET A 62 -7.35 3.68 -5.03
C MET A 62 -8.62 2.83 -4.88
N ILE A 63 -9.80 3.44 -5.01
CA ILE A 63 -11.09 2.74 -4.92
C ILE A 63 -11.22 1.69 -6.03
N GLY A 64 -10.80 2.03 -7.26
CA GLY A 64 -10.90 1.14 -8.42
C GLY A 64 -10.02 -0.10 -8.34
N ILE A 65 -8.94 -0.09 -7.55
CA ILE A 65 -8.02 -1.23 -7.39
C ILE A 65 -8.33 -2.07 -6.13
N GLY A 66 -9.28 -1.62 -5.31
CA GLY A 66 -9.75 -2.33 -4.12
C GLY A 66 -9.14 -1.78 -2.83
N ASN A 67 -10.00 -1.61 -1.81
CA ASN A 67 -9.60 -1.15 -0.49
C ASN A 67 -8.87 -2.29 0.26
N ASN A 68 -7.56 -2.42 0.05
CA ASN A 68 -6.70 -3.33 0.81
C ASN A 68 -6.10 -2.64 2.06
N ASP A 69 -6.83 -1.71 2.66
CA ASP A 69 -6.40 -1.08 3.90
C ASP A 69 -6.67 -2.05 5.06
N VAL A 70 -5.64 -2.83 5.42
CA VAL A 70 -5.65 -3.63 6.63
C VAL A 70 -5.56 -2.68 7.82
N ASN A 71 -6.71 -2.39 8.44
CA ASN A 71 -6.80 -1.42 9.53
C ASN A 71 -6.62 -2.06 10.91
N SER A 72 -6.53 -3.40 10.96
CA SER A 72 -6.38 -4.16 12.20
C SER A 72 -5.56 -5.43 11.99
N PHE A 73 -4.84 -5.84 13.04
CA PHE A 73 -4.12 -7.11 13.07
C PHE A 73 -5.04 -8.32 12.81
N ALA A 74 -6.27 -8.28 13.33
CA ALA A 74 -7.22 -9.37 13.15
C ALA A 74 -7.66 -9.52 11.68
N GLU A 75 -7.81 -8.40 10.98
CA GLU A 75 -8.12 -8.36 9.55
C GLU A 75 -6.96 -8.90 8.72
N ALA A 76 -5.73 -8.48 9.04
CA ALA A 76 -4.49 -8.98 8.43
C ALA A 76 -4.41 -10.51 8.51
N LYS A 77 -4.60 -11.05 9.73
CA LYS A 77 -4.52 -12.49 9.99
C LYS A 77 -5.59 -13.27 9.24
N ASN A 78 -6.80 -12.74 9.13
CA ASN A 78 -7.88 -13.40 8.39
C ASN A 78 -7.61 -13.45 6.89
N LEU A 79 -7.03 -12.38 6.32
CA LEU A 79 -6.61 -12.34 4.92
C LEU A 79 -5.48 -13.33 4.63
N ASP A 80 -4.47 -13.39 5.50
CA ASP A 80 -3.31 -14.28 5.32
C ASP A 80 -3.62 -15.76 5.58
N LYS A 81 -4.70 -16.07 6.30
CA LYS A 81 -5.09 -17.45 6.67
C LYS A 81 -5.09 -18.41 5.49
N ILE A 82 -5.51 -17.99 4.29
CA ILE A 82 -5.51 -18.85 3.09
C ILE A 82 -4.07 -19.20 2.68
N ASN A 83 -3.15 -18.23 2.75
CA ASN A 83 -1.75 -18.36 2.33
C ASN A 83 -0.88 -19.12 3.36
N GLU A 84 -1.32 -19.22 4.61
CA GLU A 84 -0.61 -19.99 5.66
C GLU A 84 -0.77 -21.51 5.53
N HIS A 85 -1.67 -22.00 4.67
CA HIS A 85 -1.84 -23.44 4.45
C HIS A 85 -0.63 -24.04 3.73
N ILE A 86 -0.24 -25.25 4.13
CA ILE A 86 0.80 -26.01 3.44
C ILE A 86 0.36 -26.26 1.98
N PRO A 87 1.20 -25.91 0.99
CA PRO A 87 0.88 -26.17 -0.41
C PRO A 87 0.59 -27.65 -0.65
N PRO A 88 -0.42 -28.00 -1.47
CA PRO A 88 -0.73 -29.40 -1.75
C PRO A 88 0.49 -30.11 -2.34
N LYS A 89 0.72 -31.36 -1.93
CA LYS A 89 1.82 -32.18 -2.46
C LYS A 89 1.67 -32.29 -3.97
N ARG A 90 2.73 -31.98 -4.72
CA ARG A 90 2.77 -32.20 -6.17
C ARG A 90 2.56 -33.68 -6.43
N VAL A 91 1.40 -34.04 -6.94
CA VAL A 91 1.14 -35.38 -7.45
C VAL A 91 1.88 -35.45 -8.79
N ASN A 92 3.11 -35.97 -8.79
CA ASN A 92 3.72 -36.34 -10.05
C ASN A 92 2.80 -37.38 -10.71
N PRO A 93 2.45 -37.23 -12.00
CA PRO A 93 1.67 -38.24 -12.68
C PRO A 93 2.37 -39.60 -12.49
N PRO A 94 1.63 -40.68 -12.20
CA PRO A 94 2.22 -41.97 -11.90
C PRO A 94 3.15 -42.36 -13.04
N THR A 95 4.44 -42.43 -12.74
CA THR A 95 5.43 -43.03 -13.65
C THR A 95 5.01 -44.48 -13.85
N LYS A 96 4.99 -44.92 -15.11
CA LYS A 96 4.52 -46.26 -15.56
C LYS A 96 5.37 -47.45 -15.04
N SER A 97 6.09 -47.30 -13.92
CA SER A 97 6.99 -48.31 -13.36
C SER A 97 6.31 -49.35 -12.47
N ASP A 98 5.09 -49.09 -11.98
CA ASP A 98 4.54 -49.87 -10.87
C ASP A 98 3.51 -50.94 -11.29
N SER A 99 3.19 -51.05 -12.58
CA SER A 99 2.21 -52.01 -13.11
C SER A 99 2.74 -53.43 -13.34
N LYS A 100 4.00 -53.74 -12.98
CA LYS A 100 4.63 -55.05 -13.29
C LYS A 100 4.77 -56.05 -12.13
N LYS A 101 4.23 -55.76 -10.94
CA LYS A 101 4.39 -56.66 -9.78
C LYS A 101 3.18 -57.53 -9.39
N ILE A 102 2.07 -57.49 -10.12
CA ILE A 102 0.83 -58.19 -9.69
C ILE A 102 0.68 -59.59 -10.33
N ASN A 103 1.49 -59.96 -11.32
CA ASN A 103 1.39 -61.29 -11.95
C ASN A 103 2.66 -62.12 -11.75
N LYS A 104 2.81 -62.77 -10.59
CA LYS A 104 3.67 -63.96 -10.50
C LYS A 104 3.19 -64.95 -9.43
N THR A 105 2.73 -66.09 -9.97
CA THR A 105 2.47 -67.42 -9.37
C THR A 105 1.16 -67.58 -8.61
#